data_AF-A0A958H3T0-F1
#
_entry.id   AF-A0A958H3T0-F1
#
_cell.length_a   1.000
_cell.length_b   1.000
_cell.length_c   1.000
_cell.angle_alpha   90.00
_cell.angle_beta   90.00
_cell.angle_gamma   90.00
#
_symmetry.space_group_name_H-M   'P 1'
#
loop_
_entity.id
_entity.type
_entity.pdbx_description
1 polymer ?
#
loop_
_entity_poly.entity_id
_entity_poly.type
_entity_poly.pdbx_seq_one_letter_code
_entity_poly.pdbx_strand_id
1 'polypeptide(L)'
;IVDNVGGHLMQHGLVDLVITGTDRTTYTGDVANKIGTYLKALAARDNGLPFYVALPSSTFDWEMRDGLAEIPIEQRDGTEVSYIGGLHDDSIKTVRLTPATSPAANFAFDVTPARLVTGLITERGICDASEAGILGLFPDKKPSA
;
A
#
# COMPACT_ATOMS: atom_id res chain seq x y z
N ILE A 1 -9.20 -14.22 0.95
CA ILE A 1 -9.15 -14.39 2.42
C ILE A 1 -9.59 -13.09 3.08
N VAL A 2 -10.10 -13.11 4.31
CA VAL A 2 -10.23 -11.83 5.05
C VAL A 2 -8.83 -11.26 5.29
N ASP A 3 -8.70 -9.93 5.35
CA ASP A 3 -7.40 -9.26 5.29
C ASP A 3 -6.41 -9.72 6.37
N ASN A 4 -6.91 -9.97 7.59
CA ASN A 4 -6.10 -10.34 8.74
C ASN A 4 -5.56 -11.78 8.67
N VAL A 5 -6.05 -12.61 7.76
CA VAL A 5 -5.53 -13.97 7.54
C VAL A 5 -4.17 -13.94 6.84
N GLY A 6 -3.82 -12.85 6.16
CA GLY A 6 -2.56 -12.76 5.39
C GLY A 6 -1.32 -13.08 6.23
N GLY A 7 -1.19 -12.47 7.41
CA GLY A 7 -0.04 -12.72 8.30
C GLY A 7 0.02 -14.17 8.80
N HIS A 8 -1.13 -14.79 9.06
CA HIS A 8 -1.18 -16.20 9.45
C HIS A 8 -0.68 -17.12 8.33
N LEU A 9 -1.09 -16.88 7.08
CA LEU A 9 -0.59 -17.68 5.96
C LEU A 9 0.93 -17.52 5.77
N MET A 10 1.47 -16.32 5.99
CA MET A 10 2.92 -16.08 5.96
C MET A 10 3.64 -16.88 7.05
N GLN A 11 3.13 -16.88 8.28
CA GLN A 11 3.68 -17.67 9.40
C GLN A 11 3.70 -19.17 9.14
N HIS A 12 2.76 -19.66 8.35
CA HIS A 12 2.65 -21.07 8.00
C HIS A 12 3.38 -21.44 6.70
N GLY A 13 4.18 -20.53 6.13
CA GLY A 13 4.94 -20.79 4.90
C GLY A 13 4.05 -21.03 3.68
N LEU A 14 2.81 -20.51 3.70
CA LEU A 14 1.85 -20.62 2.61
C LEU A 14 1.93 -19.41 1.65
N VAL A 15 2.93 -18.54 1.84
CA VAL A 15 3.19 -17.36 1.03
C VAL A 15 4.70 -17.27 0.78
N ASP A 16 5.10 -17.20 -0.49
CA ASP A 16 6.52 -17.10 -0.89
C ASP A 16 6.98 -15.64 -1.06
N LEU A 17 6.07 -14.75 -1.44
CA LEU A 17 6.33 -13.33 -1.66
C LEU A 17 5.06 -12.50 -1.50
N VAL A 18 5.23 -11.22 -1.19
CA VAL A 18 4.15 -10.23 -1.24
C VAL A 18 4.41 -9.25 -2.36
N ILE A 19 3.40 -8.96 -3.17
CA ILE A 19 3.46 -7.94 -4.21
C ILE A 19 2.19 -7.08 -4.18
N THR A 20 2.35 -5.76 -4.24
CA THR A 20 1.23 -4.82 -4.34
C THR A 20 1.46 -3.81 -5.47
N GLY A 21 0.40 -3.07 -5.81
CA GLY A 21 0.55 -1.80 -6.52
C GLY A 21 0.89 -0.65 -5.57
N THR A 22 0.71 0.56 -6.07
CA THR A 22 0.86 1.82 -5.33
C THR A 22 0.02 2.90 -5.99
N ASP A 23 -0.43 3.86 -5.19
CA ASP A 23 -1.12 5.07 -5.64
C ASP A 23 -0.12 6.23 -5.80
N ARG A 24 0.90 6.31 -4.94
CA ARG A 24 2.00 7.27 -5.03
C ARG A 24 3.25 6.72 -4.38
N THR A 25 4.41 6.88 -5.01
CA THR A 25 5.69 6.48 -4.43
C THR A 25 6.66 7.65 -4.47
N THR A 26 7.31 7.99 -3.35
CA THR A 26 8.33 9.04 -3.36
C THR A 26 9.56 8.58 -4.15
N TYR A 27 10.33 9.50 -4.72
CA TYR A 27 11.60 9.13 -5.35
C TYR A 27 12.66 8.63 -4.36
N THR A 28 12.39 8.67 -3.05
CA THR A 28 13.19 8.06 -1.98
C THR A 28 12.72 6.65 -1.60
N GLY A 29 11.57 6.20 -2.11
CA GLY A 29 11.10 4.81 -2.01
C GLY A 29 9.95 4.55 -1.02
N ASP A 30 9.40 5.57 -0.36
CA ASP A 30 8.21 5.41 0.48
C ASP A 30 6.97 5.24 -0.40
N VAL A 31 6.11 4.28 -0.05
CA VAL A 31 4.99 3.85 -0.89
C VAL A 31 3.67 4.14 -0.19
N ALA A 32 2.84 4.97 -0.79
CA ALA A 32 1.44 5.12 -0.40
C ALA A 32 0.55 4.22 -1.27
N ASN A 33 -0.21 3.34 -0.62
CA ASN A 33 -1.13 2.42 -1.28
C ASN A 33 -2.34 2.15 -0.38
N LYS A 34 -3.33 1.40 -0.90
CA LYS A 34 -4.55 1.02 -0.17
C LYS A 34 -4.30 0.62 1.29
N ILE A 35 -5.13 1.13 2.19
CA ILE A 35 -5.04 0.88 3.63
C ILE A 35 -4.89 -0.62 3.94
N GLY A 36 -3.96 -0.93 4.83
CA GLY A 36 -3.51 -2.27 5.15
C GLY A 36 -2.21 -2.68 4.47
N THR A 37 -1.72 -1.97 3.44
CA THR A 37 -0.46 -2.32 2.75
C THR A 37 0.72 -2.34 3.73
N TYR A 38 0.83 -1.33 4.59
CA TYR A 38 1.85 -1.27 5.64
C TYR A 38 1.83 -2.50 6.56
N LEU A 39 0.65 -2.98 6.95
CA LEU A 39 0.51 -4.17 7.78
C LEU A 39 1.00 -5.44 7.07
N LYS A 40 0.76 -5.56 5.75
CA LYS A 40 1.26 -6.69 4.96
C LYS A 40 2.79 -6.62 4.82
N ALA A 41 3.35 -5.42 4.69
CA ALA A 41 4.79 -5.21 4.64
C ALA A 41 5.48 -5.54 5.97
N LEU A 42 4.86 -5.20 7.11
CA LEU A 42 5.33 -5.61 8.44
C LEU A 42 5.29 -7.12 8.60
N ALA A 43 4.18 -7.77 8.24
CA ALA A 43 4.04 -9.22 8.34
C ALA A 43 5.04 -9.94 7.41
N ALA A 44 5.24 -9.45 6.18
CA ALA A 44 6.23 -10.00 5.26
C ALA A 44 7.65 -9.94 5.86
N ARG A 45 8.04 -8.77 6.38
CA ARG A 45 9.35 -8.59 7.02
C ARG A 45 9.54 -9.49 8.24
N ASP A 46 8.55 -9.63 9.10
CA ASP A 46 8.61 -10.50 10.28
C ASP A 46 8.82 -11.98 9.90
N ASN A 47 8.23 -12.40 8.78
CA ASN A 47 8.33 -13.76 8.26
C ASN A 47 9.49 -13.95 7.25
N GLY A 48 10.35 -12.95 7.06
CA GLY A 48 11.49 -13.02 6.13
C GLY A 48 11.09 -13.13 4.66
N LEU A 49 9.88 -12.71 4.29
CA LEU A 49 9.38 -12.76 2.92
C LEU A 49 9.71 -11.47 2.16
N PRO A 50 10.04 -11.55 0.86
CA PRO A 50 10.23 -10.38 0.04
C PRO A 50 8.90 -9.64 -0.20
N PHE A 51 8.94 -8.31 -0.13
CA PHE A 51 7.81 -7.42 -0.36
C PHE A 51 8.12 -6.49 -1.55
N TYR A 52 7.49 -6.71 -2.69
CA TYR A 52 7.67 -5.92 -3.90
C TYR A 52 6.51 -4.96 -4.13
N VAL A 53 6.81 -3.81 -4.74
CA VAL A 53 5.80 -2.85 -5.20
C VAL A 53 5.96 -2.65 -6.70
N ALA A 54 4.91 -2.91 -7.46
CA ALA A 54 4.87 -2.71 -8.91
C ALA A 54 4.21 -1.38 -9.26
N LEU A 55 4.90 -0.56 -10.05
CA LEU A 55 4.45 0.78 -10.39
C LEU A 55 5.01 1.26 -11.73
N PRO A 56 4.21 1.97 -12.56
CA PRO A 56 4.76 2.71 -13.68
C PRO A 56 5.50 3.95 -13.19
N SER A 57 6.47 4.45 -13.98
CA SER A 57 7.23 5.65 -13.63
C SER A 57 6.40 6.92 -13.39
N SER A 58 5.20 6.98 -13.96
CA SER A 58 4.23 8.07 -13.75
C SER A 58 3.70 8.14 -12.31
N THR A 59 3.84 7.07 -11.53
CA THR A 59 3.36 7.00 -10.14
C THR A 59 4.42 7.50 -9.14
N PHE A 60 5.66 7.70 -9.58
CA PHE A 60 6.66 8.37 -8.76
C PHE A 60 6.33 9.86 -8.60
N ASP A 61 6.35 10.30 -7.36
CA ASP A 61 6.47 11.71 -7.00
C ASP A 61 7.96 12.07 -6.95
N TRP A 62 8.40 12.88 -7.92
CA TRP A 62 9.80 13.24 -8.10
C TRP A 62 10.26 14.42 -7.22
N GLU A 63 9.37 14.95 -6.38
CA GLU A 63 9.63 16.11 -5.53
C GLU A 63 9.56 15.73 -4.04
N MET A 64 8.66 14.82 -3.65
CA MET A 64 8.50 14.37 -2.26
C MET A 64 9.59 13.41 -1.79
N ARG A 65 10.04 13.56 -0.53
CA ARG A 65 11.12 12.75 0.07
C ARG A 65 10.68 11.92 1.28
N ASP A 66 9.74 12.39 2.08
CA ASP A 66 9.21 11.72 3.26
C ASP A 66 7.74 11.40 3.01
N GLY A 67 7.46 10.15 2.68
CA GLY A 67 6.09 9.75 2.36
C GLY A 67 5.14 9.90 3.55
N LEU A 68 5.62 9.69 4.77
CA LEU A 68 4.79 9.73 5.97
C LEU A 68 4.40 11.16 6.36
N ALA A 69 5.32 12.11 6.17
CA ALA A 69 5.08 13.52 6.46
C ALA A 69 4.39 14.27 5.32
N GLU A 70 4.67 13.91 4.06
CA GLU A 70 4.29 14.72 2.89
C GLU A 70 3.07 14.19 2.14
N ILE A 71 2.79 12.88 2.15
CA ILE A 71 1.67 12.32 1.37
C ILE A 71 0.35 12.54 2.14
N PRO A 72 -0.60 13.33 1.61
CA PRO A 72 -1.90 13.49 2.24
C PRO A 72 -2.72 12.21 2.10
N ILE A 73 -3.24 11.70 3.22
CA ILE A 73 -4.08 10.51 3.23
C ILE A 73 -5.56 10.91 3.15
N GLU A 74 -6.21 10.44 2.09
CA GLU A 74 -7.66 10.61 1.88
C GLU A 74 -8.44 9.97 3.04
N GLN A 75 -9.28 10.76 3.69
CA GLN A 75 -10.33 10.28 4.59
C GLN A 75 -11.66 10.27 3.83
N ARG A 76 -12.24 9.09 3.72
CA ARG A 76 -13.51 8.84 3.01
C ARG A 76 -14.67 8.82 3.98
N ASP A 77 -15.88 8.77 3.43
CA ASP A 77 -17.11 8.70 4.22
C ASP A 77 -17.13 7.44 5.10
N GLY A 78 -17.50 7.59 6.38
CA GLY A 78 -17.60 6.48 7.34
C GLY A 78 -18.71 5.47 7.02
N THR A 79 -19.59 5.77 6.07
CA THR A 79 -20.61 4.84 5.55
C THR A 79 -20.00 3.61 4.89
N GLU A 80 -18.82 3.70 4.29
CA GLU A 80 -18.11 2.54 3.71
C GLU A 80 -17.66 1.52 4.78
N VAL A 81 -17.48 1.98 6.03
CA VAL A 81 -17.15 1.12 7.18
C VAL A 81 -18.43 0.64 7.89
N SER A 82 -19.42 1.51 8.01
CA SER A 82 -20.63 1.25 8.82
C SER A 82 -21.73 0.51 8.07
N TYR A 83 -21.70 0.47 6.74
CA TYR A 83 -22.66 -0.24 5.90
C TYR A 83 -21.98 -1.22 4.96
N ILE A 84 -22.67 -2.31 4.67
CA ILE A 84 -22.26 -3.29 3.66
C ILE A 84 -23.43 -3.64 2.76
N GLY A 85 -23.16 -3.79 1.45
CA GLY A 85 -24.11 -4.36 0.50
C GLY A 85 -23.95 -5.88 0.45
N GLY A 86 -25.07 -6.61 0.48
CA GLY A 86 -25.07 -8.06 0.40
C GLY A 86 -26.33 -8.61 -0.26
N LEU A 87 -26.23 -9.80 -0.85
CA LEU A 87 -27.38 -10.51 -1.42
C LEU A 87 -28.24 -11.11 -0.30
N HIS A 88 -29.53 -10.78 -0.30
CA HIS A 88 -30.52 -11.36 0.59
C HIS A 88 -31.86 -11.51 -0.15
N ASP A 89 -32.32 -12.77 -0.25
CA ASP A 89 -33.54 -13.16 -0.96
C ASP A 89 -33.58 -12.59 -2.39
N ASP A 90 -32.54 -12.91 -3.18
CA ASP A 90 -32.38 -12.52 -4.59
C ASP A 90 -32.31 -11.01 -4.87
N SER A 91 -32.12 -10.19 -3.83
CA SER A 91 -31.93 -8.74 -3.95
C SER A 91 -30.69 -8.26 -3.20
N ILE A 92 -30.01 -7.24 -3.73
CA ILE A 92 -28.94 -6.57 -2.99
C ILE A 92 -29.58 -5.65 -1.95
N LYS A 93 -29.26 -5.89 -0.68
CA LYS A 93 -29.67 -5.05 0.45
C LYS A 93 -28.45 -4.42 1.10
N THR A 94 -28.60 -3.18 1.53
CA THR A 94 -27.60 -2.47 2.32
C THR A 94 -27.94 -2.61 3.80
N VAL A 95 -27.00 -3.10 4.60
CA VAL A 95 -27.19 -3.36 6.03
C VAL A 95 -26.17 -2.57 6.83
N ARG A 96 -26.61 -1.98 7.96
CA ARG A 96 -25.71 -1.32 8.90
C ARG A 96 -25.03 -2.34 9.81
N LEU A 97 -23.71 -2.33 9.85
CA LEU A 97 -22.88 -3.23 10.65
C LEU A 97 -22.58 -2.68 12.06
N THR A 98 -22.56 -1.36 12.23
CA THR A 98 -22.18 -0.69 13.48
C THR A 98 -23.38 -0.03 14.17
N PRO A 99 -23.32 0.25 15.50
CA PRO A 99 -24.36 1.01 16.19
C PRO A 99 -24.64 2.38 15.58
N ALA A 100 -25.87 2.88 15.78
CA ALA A 100 -26.38 4.10 15.17
C ALA A 100 -25.50 5.35 15.40
N THR A 101 -24.86 5.40 16.56
CA THR A 101 -24.13 6.54 17.09
C THR A 101 -22.62 6.37 17.04
N SER A 102 -22.11 5.22 16.56
CA SER A 102 -20.67 4.96 16.52
C SER A 102 -20.00 5.73 15.39
N PRO A 103 -18.97 6.56 15.67
CA PRO A 103 -18.16 7.18 14.63
C PRO A 103 -17.29 6.11 13.92
N ALA A 104 -16.85 6.41 12.71
CA ALA A 104 -15.93 5.58 11.94
C ALA A 104 -14.75 6.41 11.42
N ALA A 105 -13.55 5.84 11.48
CA ALA A 105 -12.38 6.35 10.79
C ALA A 105 -12.18 5.55 9.51
N ASN A 106 -12.12 6.21 8.36
CA ASN A 106 -12.01 5.58 7.06
C ASN A 106 -10.90 6.22 6.23
N PHE A 107 -9.65 5.88 6.56
CA PHE A 107 -8.49 6.28 5.78
C PHE A 107 -8.34 5.32 4.59
N ALA A 108 -8.27 5.87 3.38
CA ALA A 108 -8.27 5.07 2.16
C ALA A 108 -6.91 4.46 1.82
N PHE A 109 -5.83 4.97 2.43
CA PHE A 109 -4.45 4.61 2.13
C PHE A 109 -3.61 4.59 3.41
N ASP A 110 -2.46 3.92 3.37
CA ASP A 110 -1.38 4.06 4.33
C ASP A 110 -0.04 4.23 3.60
N VAL A 111 1.00 4.60 4.37
CA VAL A 111 2.38 4.72 3.88
C VAL A 111 3.19 3.55 4.39
N THR A 112 3.81 2.82 3.47
CA THR A 112 4.80 1.78 3.71
C THR A 112 6.20 2.38 3.55
N PRO A 113 7.01 2.48 4.63
CA PRO A 113 8.35 3.02 4.54
C PRO A 113 9.26 2.18 3.64
N ALA A 114 10.15 2.84 2.91
CA ALA A 114 11.07 2.21 1.95
C ALA A 114 11.84 1.01 2.52
N ARG A 115 12.23 1.08 3.81
CA ARG A 115 12.90 -0.01 4.56
C ARG A 115 12.10 -1.31 4.72
N LEU A 116 10.84 -1.35 4.31
CA LEU A 116 10.01 -2.55 4.28
C LEU A 116 9.85 -3.12 2.86
N VAL A 117 10.26 -2.36 1.84
CA VAL A 117 10.10 -2.73 0.44
C VAL A 117 11.39 -3.37 -0.04
N THR A 118 11.31 -4.62 -0.47
CA THR A 118 12.43 -5.37 -1.04
C THR A 118 12.86 -4.78 -2.39
N GLY A 119 11.92 -4.34 -3.21
CA GLY A 119 12.24 -3.70 -4.47
C GLY A 119 11.02 -3.11 -5.17
N LEU A 120 11.29 -2.16 -6.07
CA LEU A 120 10.33 -1.48 -6.91
C LEU A 120 10.42 -2.04 -8.33
N ILE A 121 9.30 -2.51 -8.86
CA ILE A 121 9.20 -3.10 -10.21
C ILE A 121 8.56 -2.06 -11.13
N THR A 122 9.32 -1.62 -12.13
CA THR A 122 8.92 -0.57 -13.09
C THR A 122 9.00 -1.06 -14.51
N GLU A 123 8.54 -0.27 -15.47
CA GLU A 123 8.74 -0.55 -16.89
C GLU A 123 10.22 -0.49 -17.32
N ARG A 124 11.11 0.06 -16.49
CA ARG A 124 12.56 0.13 -16.72
C ARG A 124 13.36 -0.96 -15.99
N GLY A 125 12.69 -1.86 -15.27
CA GLY A 125 13.32 -2.93 -14.50
C GLY A 125 13.04 -2.83 -13.00
N ILE A 126 13.85 -3.54 -12.21
CA ILE A 126 13.71 -3.64 -10.75
C ILE A 126 14.85 -2.87 -10.08
N CYS A 127 14.53 -2.08 -9.06
CA CYS A 127 15.53 -1.38 -8.23
C CYS A 127 15.19 -1.46 -6.74
N ASP A 128 16.17 -1.16 -5.90
CA ASP A 128 15.94 -0.98 -4.47
C ASP A 128 15.01 0.21 -4.24
N ALA A 129 14.14 0.12 -3.23
CA ALA A 129 13.34 1.24 -2.75
C ALA A 129 14.24 2.26 -2.04
N SER A 130 14.97 3.04 -2.83
CA SER A 130 15.89 4.07 -2.37
C SER A 130 16.10 5.10 -3.48
N GLU A 131 16.47 6.32 -3.11
CA GLU A 131 16.81 7.38 -4.07
C GLU A 131 17.90 6.94 -5.06
N ALA A 132 18.94 6.26 -4.58
CA ALA A 132 20.02 5.78 -5.42
C ALA A 132 19.54 4.72 -6.43
N GLY A 133 18.71 3.77 -5.98
CA GLY A 133 18.14 2.73 -6.84
C GLY A 133 17.21 3.32 -7.90
N ILE A 134 16.31 4.20 -7.47
CA ILE A 134 15.32 4.85 -8.34
C ILE A 134 16.00 5.75 -9.37
N LEU A 135 16.89 6.67 -8.96
CA LEU A 135 17.62 7.54 -9.90
C LEU A 135 18.64 6.77 -10.76
N GLY A 136 18.99 5.54 -10.38
CA GLY A 136 19.76 4.61 -11.21
C GLY A 136 18.98 4.15 -12.44
N LEU A 137 17.68 3.82 -12.28
CA LEU A 137 16.78 3.48 -13.38
C LEU A 137 16.23 4.70 -14.14
N PHE A 138 16.15 5.85 -13.47
CA PHE A 138 15.61 7.09 -14.01
C PHE A 138 16.65 8.23 -13.99
N PRO A 139 17.77 8.11 -14.75
CA PRO A 139 18.82 9.12 -14.75
C PRO A 139 18.36 10.49 -15.29
N ASP A 140 17.32 10.51 -16.13
CA ASP A 140 16.66 11.71 -16.65
C ASP A 140 15.92 12.53 -15.58
N LYS A 141 15.71 11.96 -14.38
CA LYS A 141 15.05 12.62 -13.25
C LYS A 141 16.04 13.16 -12.21
N LYS A 142 17.35 12.98 -12.41
CA LYS A 142 18.35 13.55 -11.52
C LYS A 142 18.29 15.08 -11.58
N PRO A 143 18.31 15.79 -10.44
CA PRO A 143 18.49 17.23 -10.44
C PRO A 143 19.75 17.59 -11.23
N SER A 144 19.66 18.59 -12.10
CA SER A 144 20.83 19.16 -12.76
C SER A 144 21.77 19.70 -11.67
N ALA A 145 23.03 19.26 -11.72
CA ALA A 145 24.10 19.65 -10.81
C ALA A 145 24.38 21.16 -10.83
#